data_AF-A0A1E3APH4-F1
#
_entry.id   AF-A0A1E3APH4-F1
#
_cell.length_a   1.000
_cell.length_b   1.000
_cell.length_c   1.000
_cell.angle_alpha   90.00
_cell.angle_beta   90.00
_cell.angle_gamma   90.00
#
_symmetry.space_group_name_H-M   'P 1'
#
loop_
_entity.id
_entity.type
_entity.pdbx_description
1 polymer ?
#
loop_
_entity_poly.entity_id
_entity_poly.type
_entity_poly.pdbx_seq_one_letter_code
_entity_poly.pdbx_strand_id
1 'polypeptide(L)'
;MKRSEKVVKNIPADFTNPDRAERWLEENAEQGLMLIRYSGRKAVFIKSEPAKTAYMLVPMDPDGMKGPRDQGEEYKEFGWEYVTQLGRMVLILRGMPGKCERVQLLAGDTLFKKLRKKQRGRIWGLFSPFIFWLIWFLFFYFFQGYGFLLLFAKGVAWLIFLAMGVGGLLQMWSFREARVADGLLEGIRNRFGLENPSDGNRKNGAGTSVQKKRRGTGNPPGLLYRVLSIIFLISLVLGMAGGIHYGAGRVRSVYTGKVSEAGWDESDFRTKAFLDKYPSWKEISPVLLPLSRLEEQPEMEYQTLDYRGEKLENYSSINRFPFAPIQAETMQYGIWNSGDGTRESTLKLEYYRLASPKLAAPLMRELGRYYMNWNKGWMPQRVASGCFDELVIHDRGLHYLFARKDNQVLMAYYIGEENLEDHLPELEEMMDMLSGK
;
A
#
# COMPACT_ATOMS: atom_id res chain seq x y z
N MET A 1 2.80 -21.86 -38.60
CA MET A 1 1.51 -21.56 -37.92
C MET A 1 1.22 -20.07 -38.02
N LYS A 2 0.21 -19.65 -38.79
CA LYS A 2 -0.21 -18.23 -38.83
C LYS A 2 -0.76 -17.87 -37.44
N ARG A 3 -0.19 -16.84 -36.81
CA ARG A 3 -0.62 -16.33 -35.51
C ARG A 3 -2.04 -15.78 -35.69
N SER A 4 -3.03 -16.42 -35.07
CA SER A 4 -4.41 -15.95 -35.17
C SER A 4 -4.54 -14.57 -34.51
N GLU A 5 -5.09 -13.62 -35.26
CA GLU A 5 -5.16 -12.23 -34.84
C GLU A 5 -6.22 -12.07 -33.74
N LYS A 6 -5.82 -11.49 -32.61
CA LYS A 6 -6.71 -11.23 -31.46
C LYS A 6 -7.29 -9.83 -31.56
N VAL A 7 -8.61 -9.71 -31.39
CA VAL A 7 -9.32 -8.44 -31.35
C VAL A 7 -9.91 -8.25 -29.96
N VAL A 8 -9.77 -7.06 -29.40
CA VAL A 8 -10.27 -6.74 -28.06
C VAL A 8 -11.35 -5.67 -28.19
N LYS A 9 -12.58 -5.97 -27.79
CA LYS A 9 -13.69 -5.01 -27.76
C LYS A 9 -14.11 -4.70 -26.34
N ASN A 10 -14.53 -3.46 -26.11
CA ASN A 10 -15.13 -3.06 -24.84
C ASN A 10 -16.55 -3.61 -24.74
N ILE A 11 -16.91 -4.07 -23.55
CA ILE A 11 -18.24 -4.56 -23.22
C ILE A 11 -19.24 -3.40 -23.23
N PRO A 12 -20.38 -3.52 -23.93
CA PRO A 12 -21.36 -2.46 -24.01
C PRO A 12 -22.08 -2.25 -22.66
N ALA A 13 -22.64 -1.06 -22.46
CA ALA A 13 -23.23 -0.67 -21.17
C ALA A 13 -24.48 -1.51 -20.81
N ASP A 14 -25.18 -2.01 -21.82
CA ASP A 14 -26.38 -2.83 -21.71
C ASP A 14 -26.11 -4.34 -21.64
N PHE A 15 -24.83 -4.75 -21.58
CA PHE A 15 -24.42 -6.15 -21.38
C PHE A 15 -24.88 -6.75 -20.05
N THR A 16 -25.46 -5.96 -19.15
CA THR A 16 -26.14 -6.47 -17.94
C THR A 16 -27.46 -7.17 -18.26
N ASN A 17 -28.04 -6.97 -19.44
CA ASN A 17 -29.22 -7.70 -19.89
C ASN A 17 -28.77 -8.95 -20.68
N PRO A 18 -29.22 -10.17 -20.31
CA PRO A 18 -28.74 -11.40 -20.92
C PRO A 18 -29.11 -11.51 -22.41
N ASP A 19 -30.28 -11.04 -22.86
CA ASP A 19 -30.65 -11.07 -24.28
C ASP A 19 -29.73 -10.17 -25.12
N ARG A 20 -29.42 -8.97 -24.58
CA ARG A 20 -28.53 -8.03 -25.24
C ARG A 20 -27.09 -8.51 -25.24
N ALA A 21 -26.66 -9.15 -24.15
CA ALA A 21 -25.34 -9.73 -24.03
C ALA A 21 -25.14 -10.92 -24.99
N GLU A 22 -26.11 -11.85 -25.04
CA GLU A 22 -26.13 -12.96 -26.00
C GLU A 22 -26.08 -12.41 -27.43
N ARG A 23 -27.02 -11.53 -27.80
CA ARG A 23 -27.09 -10.94 -29.15
C ARG A 23 -25.80 -10.21 -29.56
N TRP A 24 -25.20 -9.44 -28.65
CA TRP A 24 -23.94 -8.75 -28.95
C TRP A 24 -22.81 -9.75 -29.23
N LEU A 25 -22.75 -10.89 -28.54
CA LEU A 25 -21.76 -11.93 -28.82
C LEU A 25 -22.02 -12.61 -30.18
N GLU A 26 -23.30 -12.85 -30.51
CA GLU A 26 -23.73 -13.44 -31.78
C GLU A 26 -23.40 -12.53 -32.97
N GLU A 27 -23.73 -11.24 -32.89
CA GLU A 27 -23.39 -10.22 -33.90
C GLU A 27 -21.88 -10.12 -34.15
N ASN A 28 -21.06 -10.30 -33.10
CA ASN A 28 -19.61 -10.35 -33.26
C ASN A 28 -19.14 -11.64 -33.96
N ALA A 29 -19.72 -12.79 -33.64
CA ALA A 29 -19.39 -14.04 -34.30
C ALA A 29 -19.79 -14.03 -35.79
N GLU A 30 -20.91 -13.40 -36.13
CA GLU A 30 -21.33 -13.17 -37.52
C GLU A 30 -20.37 -12.26 -38.29
N GLN A 31 -19.61 -11.40 -37.60
CA GLN A 31 -18.53 -10.59 -38.20
C GLN A 31 -17.19 -11.33 -38.25
N GLY A 32 -17.15 -12.62 -37.90
CA GLY A 32 -15.92 -13.41 -37.85
C GLY A 32 -15.10 -13.15 -36.59
N LEU A 33 -15.71 -12.69 -35.50
CA LEU A 33 -15.05 -12.49 -34.21
C LEU A 33 -15.59 -13.49 -33.20
N MET A 34 -14.86 -14.60 -33.03
CA MET A 34 -15.23 -15.66 -32.09
C MET A 34 -14.72 -15.36 -30.69
N LEU A 35 -15.60 -15.35 -29.68
CA LEU A 35 -15.22 -15.11 -28.30
C LEU A 35 -14.27 -16.22 -27.80
N ILE A 36 -13.16 -15.84 -27.19
CA ILE A 36 -12.24 -16.78 -26.52
C ILE A 36 -12.09 -16.52 -25.03
N ARG A 37 -12.28 -15.27 -24.59
CA ARG A 37 -12.08 -14.90 -23.18
C ARG A 37 -12.86 -13.65 -22.83
N TYR A 38 -13.41 -13.64 -21.63
CA TYR A 38 -13.91 -12.43 -20.98
C TYR A 38 -12.91 -11.96 -19.90
N SER A 39 -12.62 -10.66 -19.83
CA SER A 39 -11.87 -10.06 -18.72
C SER A 39 -12.24 -8.60 -18.49
N GLY A 40 -12.79 -8.30 -17.31
CA GLY A 40 -13.10 -6.95 -16.88
C GLY A 40 -14.19 -6.29 -17.72
N ARG A 41 -13.78 -5.26 -18.48
CA ARG A 41 -14.62 -4.54 -19.45
C ARG A 41 -14.31 -4.93 -20.89
N LYS A 42 -13.55 -5.99 -21.10
CA LYS A 42 -13.05 -6.37 -22.41
C LYS A 42 -13.45 -7.82 -22.70
N ALA A 43 -13.99 -8.03 -23.88
CA ALA A 43 -14.05 -9.35 -24.48
C ALA A 43 -12.90 -9.47 -25.48
N VAL A 44 -12.21 -10.60 -25.42
CA VAL A 44 -11.15 -10.95 -26.34
C VAL A 44 -11.70 -11.97 -27.33
N PHE A 45 -11.56 -11.62 -28.59
CA PHE A 45 -12.00 -12.41 -29.73
C PHE A 45 -10.81 -12.87 -30.56
N ILE A 46 -10.99 -13.97 -31.26
CA ILE A 46 -10.09 -14.44 -32.32
C ILE A 46 -10.77 -14.15 -33.66
N LYS A 47 -10.03 -13.58 -34.62
CA LYS A 47 -10.53 -13.47 -36.00
C LYS A 47 -10.64 -14.87 -36.59
N SER A 48 -11.84 -15.21 -37.05
CA SER A 48 -12.21 -16.44 -37.74
C SER A 48 -13.07 -16.08 -38.95
N GLU A 49 -13.51 -17.10 -39.68
CA GLU A 49 -14.55 -16.91 -40.69
C GLU A 49 -15.87 -16.49 -40.00
N PRO A 50 -16.64 -15.57 -40.62
CA PRO A 50 -18.02 -15.27 -40.26
C PRO A 50 -18.84 -16.54 -40.04
N ALA A 51 -19.39 -16.73 -38.85
CA ALA A 51 -20.22 -17.90 -38.57
C ALA A 51 -21.43 -17.54 -37.71
N LYS A 52 -22.60 -18.02 -38.15
CA LYS A 52 -23.82 -17.97 -37.34
C LYS A 52 -23.63 -18.85 -36.12
N THR A 53 -23.57 -18.21 -34.96
CA THR A 53 -23.24 -18.83 -33.69
C THR A 53 -24.28 -18.39 -32.67
N ALA A 54 -24.74 -19.29 -31.81
CA ALA A 54 -25.62 -18.96 -30.69
C ALA A 54 -24.80 -18.86 -29.40
N TYR A 55 -25.16 -17.93 -28.52
CA TYR A 55 -24.56 -17.81 -27.19
C TYR A 55 -25.62 -18.01 -26.09
N MET A 56 -25.21 -18.62 -24.97
CA MET A 56 -26.07 -18.79 -23.80
C MET A 56 -25.31 -18.40 -22.53
N LEU A 57 -25.98 -17.63 -21.68
CA LEU A 57 -25.48 -17.22 -20.37
C LEU A 57 -26.21 -17.99 -19.28
N VAL A 58 -25.48 -18.70 -18.44
CA VAL A 58 -26.06 -19.51 -17.35
C VAL A 58 -25.42 -19.21 -16.00
N PRO A 59 -26.17 -19.27 -14.89
CA PRO A 59 -25.59 -19.11 -13.56
C PRO A 59 -24.63 -20.27 -13.27
N MET A 60 -23.55 -19.97 -12.56
CA MET A 60 -22.61 -20.94 -12.04
C MET A 60 -23.06 -21.40 -10.64
N ASP A 61 -22.82 -22.66 -10.29
CA ASP A 61 -22.97 -23.14 -8.92
C ASP A 61 -21.81 -22.60 -8.07
N PRO A 62 -22.06 -21.71 -7.07
CA PRO A 62 -21.02 -21.17 -6.23
C PRO A 62 -20.46 -22.16 -5.20
N ASP A 63 -21.17 -23.25 -4.93
CA ASP A 63 -20.84 -24.28 -3.93
C ASP A 63 -20.43 -25.62 -4.59
N GLY A 64 -20.54 -25.71 -5.92
CA GLY A 64 -20.10 -26.87 -6.68
C GLY A 64 -18.59 -27.10 -6.52
N MET A 65 -18.19 -28.34 -6.24
CA MET A 65 -16.78 -28.76 -6.18
C MET A 65 -16.09 -28.68 -7.56
N LYS A 66 -16.87 -28.64 -8.63
CA LYS A 66 -16.43 -28.59 -10.03
C LYS A 66 -16.00 -27.19 -10.44
N GLY A 67 -14.92 -27.09 -11.22
CA GLY A 67 -14.46 -25.81 -11.76
C GLY A 67 -15.41 -25.21 -12.81
N PRO A 68 -15.25 -23.93 -13.19
CA PRO A 68 -16.09 -23.27 -14.20
C PRO A 68 -16.19 -24.03 -15.52
N ARG A 69 -15.07 -24.60 -15.98
CA ARG A 69 -15.02 -25.40 -17.20
C ARG A 69 -15.86 -26.66 -17.03
N ASP A 70 -15.57 -27.46 -16.01
CA ASP A 70 -16.28 -28.73 -15.77
C ASP A 70 -17.79 -28.54 -15.63
N GLN A 71 -18.25 -27.47 -14.95
CA GLN A 71 -19.68 -27.13 -14.89
C GLN A 71 -20.24 -26.74 -16.27
N GLY A 72 -19.47 -26.05 -17.10
CA GLY A 72 -19.87 -25.69 -18.46
C GLY A 72 -19.89 -26.88 -19.42
N GLU A 73 -19.01 -27.88 -19.22
CA GLU A 73 -18.93 -29.09 -20.04
C GLU A 73 -20.17 -29.98 -19.88
N GLU A 74 -20.89 -29.89 -18.75
CA GLU A 74 -22.20 -30.57 -18.56
C GLU A 74 -23.23 -30.13 -19.60
N TYR A 75 -23.07 -28.93 -20.17
CA TYR A 75 -23.99 -28.44 -21.19
C TYR A 75 -23.70 -28.99 -22.60
N LYS A 76 -22.63 -29.77 -22.78
CA LYS A 76 -22.32 -30.43 -24.07
C LYS A 76 -23.39 -31.42 -24.50
N GLU A 77 -24.04 -32.08 -23.54
CA GLU A 77 -25.14 -33.00 -23.80
C GLU A 77 -26.32 -32.30 -24.49
N PHE A 78 -26.48 -30.99 -24.25
CA PHE A 78 -27.51 -30.13 -24.87
C PHE A 78 -27.00 -29.36 -26.10
N GLY A 79 -25.81 -29.71 -26.60
CA GLY A 79 -25.18 -29.10 -27.77
C GLY A 79 -24.42 -27.80 -27.50
N TRP A 80 -24.18 -27.43 -26.24
CA TRP A 80 -23.43 -26.22 -25.89
C TRP A 80 -21.97 -26.53 -25.52
N GLU A 81 -21.05 -25.71 -26.01
CA GLU A 81 -19.65 -25.74 -25.65
C GLU A 81 -19.31 -24.62 -24.66
N TYR A 82 -18.55 -24.95 -23.62
CA TYR A 82 -18.00 -23.95 -22.72
C TYR A 82 -16.96 -23.06 -23.41
N VAL A 83 -17.11 -21.74 -23.30
CA VAL A 83 -16.13 -20.77 -23.83
C VAL A 83 -15.35 -20.12 -22.71
N THR A 84 -16.04 -19.44 -21.79
CA THR A 84 -15.42 -18.65 -20.73
C THR A 84 -16.42 -18.35 -19.62
N GLN A 85 -16.02 -17.58 -18.63
CA GLN A 85 -16.83 -17.22 -17.47
C GLN A 85 -16.72 -15.73 -17.16
N LEU A 86 -17.80 -15.18 -16.61
CA LEU A 86 -17.81 -13.86 -16.00
C LEU A 86 -17.70 -14.01 -14.48
N GLY A 87 -16.50 -13.76 -13.97
CA GLY A 87 -16.18 -14.00 -12.56
C GLY A 87 -16.44 -15.46 -12.17
N ARG A 88 -16.94 -15.68 -10.95
CA ARG A 88 -17.40 -16.99 -10.46
C ARG A 88 -18.93 -16.99 -10.30
N MET A 89 -19.62 -16.53 -11.33
CA MET A 89 -21.06 -16.24 -11.25
C MET A 89 -21.83 -16.65 -12.50
N VAL A 90 -21.29 -16.38 -13.69
CA VAL A 90 -21.97 -16.69 -14.96
C VAL A 90 -21.02 -17.41 -15.89
N LEU A 91 -21.48 -18.51 -16.49
CA LEU A 91 -20.79 -19.22 -17.57
C LEU A 91 -21.28 -18.67 -18.91
N ILE A 92 -20.36 -18.56 -19.88
CA ILE A 92 -20.64 -18.18 -21.25
C ILE A 92 -20.43 -19.41 -22.11
N LEU A 93 -21.52 -19.88 -22.71
CA LEU A 93 -21.57 -21.06 -23.54
C LEU A 93 -21.83 -20.65 -24.99
N ARG A 94 -21.37 -21.47 -25.93
CA ARG A 94 -21.49 -21.26 -27.37
C ARG A 94 -22.04 -22.51 -28.03
N GLY A 95 -22.91 -22.34 -29.02
CA GLY A 95 -23.53 -23.44 -29.73
C GLY A 95 -23.85 -23.11 -31.17
N MET A 96 -24.32 -24.11 -31.91
CA MET A 96 -24.84 -23.91 -33.26
C MET A 96 -26.33 -23.52 -33.21
N PRO A 97 -26.75 -22.43 -33.87
CA PRO A 97 -28.15 -22.03 -33.92
C PRO A 97 -29.06 -23.16 -34.39
N GLY A 98 -30.16 -23.39 -33.68
CA GLY A 98 -31.17 -24.41 -34.02
C GLY A 98 -30.78 -25.86 -33.70
N LYS A 99 -29.54 -26.15 -33.27
CA LYS A 99 -29.14 -27.50 -32.82
C LYS A 99 -28.96 -27.63 -31.31
N CYS A 100 -28.90 -26.52 -30.59
CA CYS A 100 -28.69 -26.51 -29.14
C CYS A 100 -30.02 -26.36 -28.42
N GLU A 101 -30.22 -27.16 -27.37
CA GLU A 101 -31.39 -27.06 -26.51
C GLU A 101 -31.11 -26.03 -25.40
N ARG A 102 -31.97 -25.02 -25.25
CA ARG A 102 -31.80 -23.98 -24.22
C ARG A 102 -32.29 -24.53 -22.87
N VAL A 103 -31.44 -25.31 -22.21
CA VAL A 103 -31.70 -25.86 -20.87
C VAL A 103 -30.92 -25.07 -19.83
N GLN A 104 -31.53 -24.84 -18.67
CA GLN A 104 -30.87 -24.23 -17.52
C GLN A 104 -30.79 -25.26 -16.40
N LEU A 105 -29.68 -26.02 -16.35
CA LEU A 105 -29.47 -27.10 -15.36
C LEU A 105 -29.47 -26.58 -13.93
N LEU A 106 -28.94 -25.37 -13.75
CA LEU A 106 -28.82 -24.69 -12.47
C LEU A 106 -29.92 -23.63 -12.36
N ALA A 107 -31.12 -24.06 -11.97
CA ALA A 107 -32.26 -23.17 -11.83
C ALA A 107 -32.91 -23.29 -10.44
N GLY A 108 -32.93 -22.20 -9.69
CA GLY A 108 -33.60 -22.15 -8.39
C GLY A 108 -33.36 -20.85 -7.64
N ASP A 109 -34.39 -20.35 -6.96
CA ASP A 109 -34.33 -19.12 -6.18
C ASP A 109 -33.25 -19.16 -5.07
N THR A 110 -32.96 -20.36 -4.56
CA THR A 110 -31.92 -20.60 -3.55
C THR A 110 -30.52 -20.33 -4.11
N LEU A 111 -30.24 -20.74 -5.35
CA LEU A 111 -28.97 -20.49 -6.03
C LEU A 111 -28.73 -18.98 -6.22
N PHE A 112 -29.72 -18.27 -6.75
CA PHE A 112 -29.63 -16.81 -6.94
C PHE A 112 -29.45 -16.06 -5.60
N LYS A 113 -30.14 -16.50 -4.53
CA LYS A 113 -29.95 -15.95 -3.18
C LYS A 113 -28.52 -16.17 -2.68
N LYS A 114 -27.95 -17.36 -2.86
CA LYS A 114 -26.56 -17.67 -2.48
C LYS A 114 -25.56 -16.81 -3.24
N LEU A 115 -25.69 -16.71 -4.57
CA LEU A 115 -24.84 -15.87 -5.41
C LEU A 115 -24.87 -14.41 -4.98
N ARG A 116 -26.06 -13.86 -4.68
CA ARG A 116 -26.19 -12.49 -4.14
C ARG A 116 -25.60 -12.30 -2.75
N LYS A 117 -25.73 -13.29 -1.85
CA LYS A 117 -25.09 -13.22 -0.52
C LYS A 117 -23.57 -13.11 -0.65
N LYS A 118 -22.97 -13.92 -1.53
CA LYS A 118 -21.52 -13.89 -1.86
C LYS A 118 -21.10 -12.53 -2.44
N GLN A 119 -21.96 -11.92 -3.25
CA GLN A 119 -21.72 -10.59 -3.80
C GLN A 119 -21.75 -9.47 -2.74
N ARG A 120 -22.71 -9.49 -1.81
CA ARG A 120 -22.76 -8.52 -0.69
C ARG A 120 -21.49 -8.59 0.16
N GLY A 121 -20.93 -9.78 0.36
CA GLY A 121 -19.63 -9.96 1.01
C GLY A 121 -18.48 -9.23 0.30
N ARG A 122 -18.49 -9.11 -1.04
CA ARG A 122 -17.45 -8.37 -1.78
C ARG A 122 -17.46 -6.86 -1.53
N ILE A 123 -18.58 -6.28 -1.09
CA ILE A 123 -18.65 -4.87 -0.69
C ILE A 123 -17.75 -4.64 0.53
N TRP A 124 -17.81 -5.53 1.52
CA TRP A 124 -16.90 -5.50 2.67
C TRP A 124 -15.44 -5.68 2.27
N GLY A 125 -15.20 -6.46 1.21
CA GLY A 125 -13.89 -6.56 0.57
C GLY A 125 -13.29 -5.21 0.20
N LEU A 126 -14.09 -4.23 -0.27
CA LEU A 126 -13.59 -2.88 -0.62
C LEU A 126 -13.04 -2.11 0.58
N PHE A 127 -13.47 -2.44 1.80
CA PHE A 127 -12.96 -1.82 3.02
C PHE A 127 -11.78 -2.59 3.62
N SER A 128 -11.52 -3.82 3.15
CA SER A 128 -10.47 -4.66 3.72
C SER A 128 -9.07 -4.04 3.68
N PRO A 129 -8.66 -3.27 2.64
CA PRO A 129 -7.37 -2.60 2.66
C PRO A 129 -7.28 -1.61 3.82
N PHE A 130 -8.32 -0.78 4.03
CA PHE A 130 -8.34 0.20 5.12
C PHE A 130 -8.32 -0.48 6.50
N ILE A 131 -9.10 -1.55 6.66
CA ILE A 131 -9.16 -2.28 7.93
C ILE A 131 -7.82 -2.95 8.23
N PHE A 132 -7.22 -3.62 7.24
CA PHE A 132 -5.91 -4.23 7.37
C PHE A 132 -4.84 -3.19 7.75
N TRP A 133 -4.82 -2.05 7.05
CA TRP A 133 -3.85 -1.00 7.32
C TRP A 133 -4.08 -0.27 8.64
N LEU A 134 -5.34 -0.10 9.06
CA LEU A 134 -5.66 0.43 10.37
C LEU A 134 -5.17 -0.50 11.48
N ILE A 135 -5.46 -1.80 11.39
CA ILE A 135 -5.00 -2.80 12.36
C ILE A 135 -3.47 -2.83 12.39
N TRP A 136 -2.82 -2.85 11.22
CA TRP A 136 -1.37 -2.83 11.11
C TRP A 136 -0.79 -1.56 11.71
N PHE A 137 -1.35 -0.38 11.40
CA PHE A 137 -0.91 0.89 11.98
C PHE A 137 -1.05 0.90 13.50
N LEU A 138 -2.20 0.48 14.03
CA LEU A 138 -2.42 0.39 15.47
C LEU A 138 -1.43 -0.60 16.11
N PHE A 139 -1.16 -1.73 15.46
CA PHE A 139 -0.15 -2.69 15.93
C PHE A 139 1.23 -2.03 16.00
N PHE A 140 1.71 -1.39 14.94
CA PHE A 140 3.01 -0.71 14.94
C PHE A 140 3.07 0.45 15.94
N TYR A 141 1.97 1.18 16.10
CA TYR A 141 1.86 2.25 17.07
C TYR A 141 1.95 1.77 18.52
N PHE A 142 1.18 0.73 18.88
CA PHE A 142 1.10 0.24 20.26
C PHE A 142 2.25 -0.70 20.63
N PHE A 143 2.70 -1.56 19.72
CA PHE A 143 3.71 -2.58 20.01
C PHE A 143 5.13 -2.13 19.69
N GLN A 144 5.31 -1.33 18.64
CA GLN A 144 6.63 -0.96 18.11
C GLN A 144 6.96 0.54 18.32
N GLY A 145 6.03 1.33 18.86
CA GLY A 145 6.22 2.76 19.13
C GLY A 145 6.25 3.66 17.89
N TYR A 146 6.09 3.10 16.68
CA TYR A 146 6.07 3.88 15.44
C TYR A 146 4.84 4.76 15.37
N GLY A 147 5.04 6.07 15.33
CA GLY A 147 3.98 6.99 14.91
C GLY A 147 4.00 7.22 13.40
N PHE A 148 2.97 7.95 12.96
CA PHE A 148 2.76 8.19 11.53
C PHE A 148 3.91 9.03 10.95
N LEU A 149 4.39 10.06 11.64
CA LEU A 149 5.45 10.93 11.13
C LEU A 149 6.78 10.19 10.96
N LEU A 150 7.12 9.29 11.89
CA LEU A 150 8.31 8.45 11.85
C LEU A 150 8.25 7.45 10.70
N LEU A 151 7.07 6.88 10.42
CA LEU A 151 6.88 6.02 9.24
C LEU A 151 7.07 6.80 7.93
N PHE A 152 6.70 8.08 7.88
CA PHE A 152 6.96 8.95 6.73
C PHE A 152 8.42 9.34 6.63
N ALA A 153 9.07 9.69 7.74
CA ALA A 153 10.48 10.04 7.80
C ALA A 153 11.37 8.87 7.37
N LYS A 154 11.08 7.65 7.88
CA LYS A 154 11.77 6.42 7.48
C LYS A 154 11.28 5.85 6.13
N GLY A 155 10.27 6.47 5.52
CA GLY A 155 9.73 6.16 4.20
C GLY A 155 8.89 4.88 4.05
N VAL A 156 8.69 4.14 5.14
CA VAL A 156 7.83 2.94 5.17
C VAL A 156 6.39 3.27 4.79
N ALA A 157 5.89 4.46 5.18
CA ALA A 157 4.54 4.90 4.87
C ALA A 157 4.21 4.91 3.36
N TRP A 158 5.19 5.18 2.50
CA TRP A 158 4.95 5.26 1.06
C TRP A 158 4.64 3.90 0.43
N LEU A 159 5.30 2.84 0.91
CA LEU A 159 5.00 1.45 0.51
C LEU A 159 3.57 1.06 0.90
N ILE A 160 3.12 1.55 2.06
CA ILE A 160 1.75 1.33 2.56
C ILE A 160 0.72 1.96 1.62
N PHE A 161 0.89 3.23 1.27
CA PHE A 161 -0.01 3.92 0.34
C PHE A 161 -0.04 3.25 -1.04
N LEU A 162 1.13 2.81 -1.53
CA LEU A 162 1.24 2.11 -2.81
C LEU A 162 0.45 0.79 -2.77
N ALA A 163 0.69 -0.04 -1.75
CA ALA A 163 0.01 -1.32 -1.59
C ALA A 163 -1.50 -1.15 -1.37
N MET A 164 -1.92 -0.14 -0.60
CA MET A 164 -3.33 0.21 -0.42
C MET A 164 -4.00 0.64 -1.73
N GLY A 165 -3.33 1.50 -2.51
CA GLY A 165 -3.81 1.95 -3.82
C GLY A 165 -3.96 0.80 -4.83
N VAL A 166 -2.91 -0.02 -4.98
CA VAL A 166 -2.93 -1.19 -5.88
C VAL A 166 -3.99 -2.20 -5.45
N GLY A 167 -4.01 -2.59 -4.16
CA GLY A 167 -4.96 -3.56 -3.62
C GLY A 167 -6.41 -3.08 -3.75
N GLY A 168 -6.68 -1.82 -3.42
CA GLY A 168 -8.00 -1.22 -3.54
C GLY A 168 -8.50 -1.14 -4.99
N LEU A 169 -7.63 -0.77 -5.94
CA LEU A 169 -7.97 -0.75 -7.36
C LEU A 169 -8.25 -2.16 -7.92
N LEU A 170 -7.47 -3.16 -7.53
CA LEU A 170 -7.71 -4.56 -7.91
C LEU A 170 -9.05 -5.09 -7.36
N GLN A 171 -9.37 -4.79 -6.11
CA GLN A 171 -10.66 -5.15 -5.53
C GLN A 171 -11.82 -4.42 -6.21
N MET A 172 -11.66 -3.14 -6.54
CA MET A 172 -12.65 -2.40 -7.31
C MET A 172 -12.86 -2.96 -8.72
N TRP A 173 -11.80 -3.46 -9.36
CA TRP A 173 -11.90 -4.11 -10.65
C TRP A 173 -12.75 -5.37 -10.57
N SER A 174 -12.45 -6.24 -9.59
CA SER A 174 -13.25 -7.45 -9.27
C SER A 174 -14.70 -7.12 -8.88
N PHE A 175 -14.92 -6.02 -8.15
CA PHE A 175 -16.26 -5.58 -7.76
C PHE A 175 -17.10 -5.11 -8.97
N ARG A 176 -16.47 -4.46 -9.95
CA ARG A 176 -17.16 -4.05 -11.18
C ARG A 176 -17.59 -5.23 -12.04
N GLU A 177 -16.72 -6.23 -12.20
CA GLU A 177 -17.11 -7.49 -12.87
C GLU A 177 -18.31 -8.13 -12.15
N ALA A 178 -18.29 -8.17 -10.82
CA ALA A 178 -19.39 -8.71 -10.02
C ALA A 178 -20.72 -7.96 -10.21
N ARG A 179 -20.70 -6.64 -10.50
CA ARG A 179 -21.92 -5.88 -10.81
C ARG A 179 -22.49 -6.22 -12.18
N VAL A 180 -21.63 -6.46 -13.18
CA VAL A 180 -22.09 -6.91 -14.50
C VAL A 180 -22.74 -8.30 -14.37
N ALA A 181 -22.07 -9.20 -13.63
CA ALA A 181 -22.58 -10.54 -13.38
C ALA A 181 -23.91 -10.54 -12.63
N ASP A 182 -24.09 -9.66 -11.65
CA ASP A 182 -25.35 -9.55 -10.90
C ASP A 182 -26.50 -9.01 -11.75
N GLY A 183 -26.24 -8.03 -12.62
CA GLY A 183 -27.23 -7.59 -13.61
C GLY A 183 -27.66 -8.74 -14.52
N LEU A 184 -26.70 -9.53 -14.99
CA LEU A 184 -26.96 -10.72 -15.80
C LEU A 184 -27.74 -11.78 -15.03
N LEU A 185 -27.37 -12.09 -13.79
CA LEU A 185 -28.07 -13.04 -12.93
C LEU A 185 -29.52 -12.61 -12.65
N GLU A 186 -29.76 -11.31 -12.41
CA GLU A 186 -31.12 -10.79 -12.24
C GLU A 186 -31.94 -10.92 -13.52
N GLY A 187 -31.34 -10.60 -14.68
CA GLY A 187 -31.98 -10.80 -15.98
C GLY A 187 -32.30 -12.27 -16.26
N ILE A 188 -31.34 -13.17 -16.00
CA ILE A 188 -31.52 -14.62 -16.20
C ILE A 188 -32.63 -15.15 -15.30
N ARG A 189 -32.64 -14.77 -14.01
CA ARG A 189 -33.70 -15.17 -13.09
C ARG A 189 -35.08 -14.70 -13.54
N ASN A 190 -35.18 -13.46 -14.01
CA ASN A 190 -36.45 -12.92 -14.50
C ASN A 190 -36.93 -13.65 -15.75
N ARG A 191 -36.01 -14.02 -16.67
CA ARG A 191 -36.32 -14.84 -17.85
C ARG A 191 -36.85 -16.23 -17.43
N PHE A 192 -36.14 -16.90 -16.53
CA PHE A 192 -36.54 -18.22 -16.03
C PHE A 192 -37.92 -18.20 -15.35
N GLY A 193 -38.22 -17.17 -14.55
CA GLY A 193 -39.53 -17.03 -13.92
C GLY A 193 -40.70 -16.76 -14.89
N LEU A 194 -40.42 -16.25 -16.09
CA LEU A 194 -41.40 -16.09 -17.17
C LEU A 194 -41.60 -17.38 -17.96
N GLU A 195 -40.54 -18.17 -18.16
CA GLU A 195 -40.56 -19.43 -18.90
C GLU A 195 -41.18 -20.58 -18.08
N ASN A 196 -41.00 -20.56 -16.75
CA ASN A 196 -41.54 -21.56 -15.82
C ASN A 196 -42.38 -20.88 -14.72
N PRO A 197 -43.56 -20.33 -15.05
CA PRO A 197 -44.47 -19.81 -14.04
C PRO A 197 -44.96 -21.00 -13.20
N SER A 198 -44.42 -21.16 -11.99
CA SER A 198 -44.91 -22.18 -11.09
C SER A 198 -46.39 -21.93 -10.76
N ASP A 199 -47.17 -23.01 -10.72
CA ASP A 199 -48.63 -23.07 -10.52
C ASP A 199 -49.12 -22.55 -9.15
N GLY A 200 -48.25 -21.85 -8.40
CA GLY A 200 -48.48 -21.40 -7.03
C GLY A 200 -48.99 -19.97 -6.89
N ASN A 201 -49.17 -19.20 -7.97
CA ASN A 201 -49.63 -17.81 -7.86
C ASN A 201 -50.94 -17.53 -8.60
N ARG A 202 -51.86 -18.49 -8.57
CA ARG A 202 -53.26 -18.30 -8.96
C ARG A 202 -54.09 -17.67 -7.84
N LYS A 203 -53.61 -16.58 -7.24
CA LYS A 203 -54.42 -15.62 -6.48
C LYS A 203 -53.82 -14.24 -6.65
N ASN A 204 -54.22 -13.58 -7.74
CA ASN A 204 -54.74 -12.21 -7.75
C ASN A 204 -55.13 -11.92 -9.20
N GLY A 205 -56.42 -12.04 -9.47
CA GLY A 205 -56.99 -11.71 -10.76
C GLY A 205 -56.86 -10.23 -11.07
N ALA A 206 -56.88 -9.97 -12.37
CA ALA A 206 -57.24 -8.72 -13.03
C ALA A 206 -56.39 -7.47 -12.69
N GLY A 207 -55.74 -6.97 -13.74
CA GLY A 207 -55.55 -5.53 -13.90
C GLY A 207 -54.12 -5.04 -13.70
N THR A 208 -53.62 -4.39 -14.75
CA THR A 208 -52.44 -3.53 -14.80
C THR A 208 -51.08 -4.21 -14.66
N SER A 209 -50.46 -4.43 -15.81
CA SER A 209 -49.04 -4.29 -16.06
C SER A 209 -48.54 -2.90 -15.63
N VAL A 210 -48.47 -2.66 -14.31
CA VAL A 210 -47.63 -1.58 -13.80
C VAL A 210 -46.19 -2.03 -14.02
N GLN A 211 -45.60 -1.59 -15.14
CA GLN A 211 -44.18 -1.27 -15.17
C GLN A 211 -43.94 -0.38 -13.94
N LYS A 212 -43.54 -1.00 -12.83
CA LYS A 212 -43.07 -0.29 -11.65
C LYS A 212 -41.72 0.26 -12.06
N LYS A 213 -41.75 1.38 -12.79
CA LYS A 213 -40.65 2.29 -13.03
C LYS A 213 -40.17 2.65 -11.62
N ARG A 214 -39.21 1.90 -11.10
CA ARG A 214 -38.50 2.24 -9.88
C ARG A 214 -37.88 3.60 -10.16
N ARG A 215 -38.58 4.65 -9.71
CA ARG A 215 -38.07 6.02 -9.61
C ARG A 215 -36.67 5.91 -9.03
N GLY A 216 -35.72 6.52 -9.72
CA GLY A 216 -34.32 6.49 -9.37
C GLY A 216 -34.11 6.93 -7.93
N THR A 217 -33.94 5.97 -7.03
CA THR A 217 -33.13 6.17 -5.84
C THR A 217 -31.69 6.22 -6.34
N GLY A 218 -31.12 7.43 -6.35
CA GLY A 218 -29.77 7.69 -6.85
C GLY A 218 -28.79 6.65 -6.35
N ASN A 219 -28.22 5.91 -7.29
CA ASN A 219 -27.33 4.75 -7.16
C ASN A 219 -26.36 4.83 -5.94
N PRO A 220 -26.73 4.35 -4.73
CA PRO A 220 -25.87 4.46 -3.54
C PRO A 220 -24.52 3.71 -3.70
N PRO A 221 -24.47 2.53 -4.33
CA PRO A 221 -23.22 1.85 -4.65
C PRO A 221 -22.35 2.62 -5.66
N GLY A 222 -22.96 3.49 -6.48
CA GLY A 222 -22.25 4.27 -7.51
C GLY A 222 -21.45 5.42 -6.91
N LEU A 223 -22.02 6.15 -5.96
CA LEU A 223 -21.33 7.25 -5.28
C LEU A 223 -20.19 6.72 -4.40
N LEU A 224 -20.46 5.71 -3.57
CA LEU A 224 -19.44 5.07 -2.73
C LEU A 224 -18.28 4.55 -3.58
N TYR A 225 -18.58 3.90 -4.71
CA TYR A 225 -17.57 3.43 -5.64
C TYR A 225 -16.72 4.56 -6.21
N ARG A 226 -17.33 5.69 -6.60
CA ARG A 226 -16.60 6.87 -7.09
C ARG A 226 -15.68 7.43 -6.02
N VAL A 227 -16.18 7.59 -4.79
CA VAL A 227 -15.39 8.09 -3.67
C VAL A 227 -14.21 7.17 -3.36
N LEU A 228 -14.45 5.87 -3.17
CA LEU A 228 -13.39 4.90 -2.93
C LEU A 228 -12.39 4.83 -4.09
N SER A 229 -12.87 4.96 -5.34
CA SER A 229 -11.97 5.00 -6.51
C SER A 229 -11.00 6.16 -6.49
N ILE A 230 -11.49 7.33 -6.10
CA ILE A 230 -10.66 8.54 -5.98
C ILE A 230 -9.67 8.34 -4.84
N ILE A 231 -10.10 7.81 -3.69
CA ILE A 231 -9.22 7.57 -2.54
C ILE A 231 -8.10 6.57 -2.90
N PHE A 232 -8.42 5.45 -3.55
CA PHE A 232 -7.41 4.48 -3.96
C PHE A 232 -6.47 5.02 -5.02
N LEU A 233 -6.98 5.84 -5.96
CA LEU A 233 -6.13 6.49 -6.96
C LEU A 233 -5.19 7.50 -6.32
N ILE A 234 -5.68 8.33 -5.40
CA ILE A 234 -4.85 9.27 -4.63
C ILE A 234 -3.80 8.49 -3.84
N SER A 235 -4.18 7.40 -3.19
CA SER A 235 -3.24 6.54 -2.44
C SER A 235 -2.16 5.95 -3.34
N LEU A 236 -2.53 5.48 -4.53
CA LEU A 236 -1.57 4.98 -5.52
C LEU A 236 -0.61 6.08 -5.96
N VAL A 237 -1.12 7.28 -6.27
CA VAL A 237 -0.30 8.43 -6.69
C VAL A 237 0.64 8.87 -5.57
N LEU A 238 0.15 9.00 -4.34
CA LEU A 238 0.97 9.32 -3.17
C LEU A 238 2.01 8.24 -2.90
N GLY A 239 1.65 6.97 -2.99
CA GLY A 239 2.56 5.84 -2.82
C GLY A 239 3.66 5.79 -3.88
N MET A 240 3.31 6.05 -5.16
CA MET A 240 4.30 6.12 -6.25
C MET A 240 5.20 7.35 -6.12
N ALA A 241 4.63 8.54 -5.92
CA ALA A 241 5.41 9.77 -5.73
C ALA A 241 6.32 9.63 -4.51
N GLY A 242 5.78 9.17 -3.39
CA GLY A 242 6.49 8.90 -2.17
C GLY A 242 7.58 7.84 -2.31
N GLY A 243 7.29 6.74 -3.00
CA GLY A 243 8.27 5.67 -3.27
C GLY A 243 9.40 6.13 -4.18
N ILE A 244 9.08 6.91 -5.22
CA ILE A 244 10.09 7.58 -6.07
C ILE A 244 10.91 8.55 -5.22
N HIS A 245 10.29 9.35 -4.36
CA HIS A 245 11.01 10.25 -3.45
C HIS A 245 11.86 9.51 -2.43
N TYR A 246 11.38 8.39 -1.90
CA TYR A 246 12.14 7.57 -0.96
C TYR A 246 13.34 6.92 -1.63
N GLY A 247 13.13 6.29 -2.79
CA GLY A 247 14.19 5.72 -3.61
C GLY A 247 15.19 6.78 -4.08
N ALA A 248 14.71 7.91 -4.58
CA ALA A 248 15.55 9.03 -4.97
C ALA A 248 16.28 9.64 -3.77
N GLY A 249 15.65 9.74 -2.60
CA GLY A 249 16.27 10.18 -1.35
C GLY A 249 17.43 9.28 -0.94
N ARG A 250 17.28 7.96 -1.08
CA ARG A 250 18.33 6.97 -0.81
C ARG A 250 19.43 6.96 -1.87
N VAL A 251 19.07 7.14 -3.15
CA VAL A 251 20.06 7.35 -4.24
C VAL A 251 20.80 8.67 -4.06
N ARG A 252 20.16 9.67 -3.47
CA ARG A 252 20.73 10.97 -3.11
C ARG A 252 21.33 10.97 -1.70
N SER A 253 21.40 9.81 -1.05
CA SER A 253 22.02 9.66 0.25
C SER A 253 23.50 9.95 0.11
N VAL A 254 24.00 10.83 0.96
CA VAL A 254 25.43 11.03 1.14
C VAL A 254 25.89 10.01 2.15
N TYR A 255 26.81 9.13 1.76
CA TYR A 255 27.46 8.18 2.66
C TYR A 255 28.89 8.63 2.81
N THR A 256 29.30 8.96 4.02
CA THR A 256 30.66 9.45 4.28
C THR A 256 31.60 8.32 4.68
N GLY A 257 31.20 7.06 4.47
CA GLY A 257 32.02 5.87 4.71
C GLY A 257 32.07 5.43 6.18
N LYS A 258 33.00 4.51 6.47
CA LYS A 258 33.33 4.08 7.83
C LYS A 258 33.77 5.29 8.64
N VAL A 259 33.25 5.45 9.84
CA VAL A 259 33.65 6.53 10.75
C VAL A 259 35.15 6.43 11.00
N SER A 260 35.88 7.24 10.29
CA SER A 260 37.20 7.75 10.63
C SER A 260 37.02 9.26 10.56
N GLU A 261 37.72 10.02 11.36
CA GLU A 261 37.62 11.50 11.40
C GLU A 261 37.99 12.19 10.08
N ALA A 262 38.20 11.42 9.01
CA ALA A 262 38.27 11.91 7.65
C ALA A 262 37.04 12.80 7.35
N GLY A 263 37.32 14.03 6.92
CA GLY A 263 36.30 14.96 6.48
C GLY A 263 35.49 14.44 5.29
N TRP A 264 34.61 15.28 4.78
CA TRP A 264 33.73 14.93 3.67
C TRP A 264 34.49 14.37 2.45
N ASP A 265 34.03 13.24 1.92
CA ASP A 265 34.50 12.73 0.63
C ASP A 265 33.92 13.58 -0.52
N GLU A 266 34.56 14.71 -0.81
CA GLU A 266 34.18 15.61 -1.91
C GLU A 266 34.42 15.00 -3.30
N SER A 267 35.06 13.83 -3.40
CA SER A 267 35.19 13.10 -4.67
C SER A 267 33.86 12.46 -5.09
N ASP A 268 32.99 12.12 -4.14
CA ASP A 268 31.63 11.69 -4.42
C ASP A 268 30.76 12.88 -4.84
N PHE A 269 30.16 12.76 -6.03
CA PHE A 269 29.37 13.84 -6.62
C PHE A 269 28.14 14.22 -5.77
N ARG A 270 27.59 13.30 -4.96
CA ARG A 270 26.43 13.54 -4.09
C ARG A 270 26.86 14.32 -2.86
N THR A 271 28.00 13.97 -2.29
CA THR A 271 28.65 14.73 -1.21
C THR A 271 28.91 16.16 -1.67
N LYS A 272 29.60 16.31 -2.80
CA LYS A 272 29.89 17.64 -3.38
C LYS A 272 28.62 18.45 -3.62
N ALA A 273 27.62 17.88 -4.30
CA ALA A 273 26.35 18.56 -4.56
C ALA A 273 25.55 18.89 -3.28
N PHE A 274 25.74 18.13 -2.19
CA PHE A 274 25.14 18.44 -0.89
C PHE A 274 25.84 19.64 -0.25
N LEU A 275 27.18 19.64 -0.20
CA LEU A 275 27.96 20.71 0.41
C LEU A 275 27.86 22.02 -0.37
N ASP A 276 27.76 21.97 -1.71
CA ASP A 276 27.51 23.15 -2.53
C ASP A 276 26.15 23.79 -2.20
N LYS A 277 25.16 22.97 -1.81
CA LYS A 277 23.83 23.44 -1.40
C LYS A 277 23.80 23.91 0.06
N TYR A 278 24.61 23.31 0.93
CA TYR A 278 24.66 23.59 2.36
C TYR A 278 26.11 23.82 2.80
N PRO A 279 26.69 25.00 2.50
CA PRO A 279 28.12 25.26 2.70
C PRO A 279 28.55 25.22 4.17
N SER A 280 27.66 25.58 5.12
CA SER A 280 27.96 25.49 6.56
C SER A 280 28.31 24.07 7.03
N TRP A 281 27.88 23.05 6.28
CA TRP A 281 28.19 21.66 6.61
C TRP A 281 29.64 21.29 6.30
N LYS A 282 30.38 22.09 5.52
CA LYS A 282 31.81 21.86 5.26
C LYS A 282 32.68 22.02 6.52
N GLU A 283 32.24 22.88 7.42
CA GLU A 283 32.94 23.18 8.69
C GLU A 283 32.60 22.14 9.77
N ILE A 284 31.57 21.33 9.55
CA ILE A 284 31.09 20.32 10.49
C ILE A 284 31.59 18.95 10.06
N SER A 285 31.97 18.13 11.04
CA SER A 285 32.32 16.75 10.80
C SER A 285 31.14 15.97 10.20
N PRO A 286 31.37 15.07 9.23
CA PRO A 286 30.31 14.23 8.66
C PRO A 286 29.65 13.31 9.70
N VAL A 287 30.31 13.05 10.84
CA VAL A 287 29.75 12.27 11.95
C VAL A 287 29.05 13.13 13.01
N LEU A 288 28.91 14.43 12.73
CA LEU A 288 28.25 15.45 13.56
C LEU A 288 28.95 15.69 14.91
N LEU A 289 28.89 14.72 15.82
CA LEU A 289 29.62 14.69 17.09
C LEU A 289 30.55 13.47 17.11
N PRO A 290 31.86 13.64 16.89
CA PRO A 290 32.83 12.53 16.98
C PRO A 290 32.82 11.92 18.38
N LEU A 291 32.79 10.58 18.46
CA LEU A 291 32.78 9.86 19.74
C LEU A 291 34.09 10.07 20.53
N SER A 292 35.22 10.13 19.83
CA SER A 292 36.54 10.46 20.38
C SER A 292 36.56 11.82 21.09
N ARG A 293 35.85 12.81 20.55
CA ARG A 293 35.70 14.13 21.18
C ARG A 293 34.80 14.07 22.40
N LEU A 294 33.71 13.32 22.34
CA LEU A 294 32.78 13.15 23.46
C LEU A 294 33.47 12.49 24.66
N GLU A 295 34.28 11.44 24.45
CA GLU A 295 35.01 10.74 25.53
C GLU A 295 36.35 11.40 25.91
N GLU A 296 36.71 12.52 25.25
CA GLU A 296 38.04 13.14 25.36
C GLU A 296 39.21 12.17 25.09
N GLN A 297 39.00 11.19 24.21
CA GLN A 297 39.99 10.16 23.86
C GLN A 297 40.46 10.29 22.40
N PRO A 298 41.58 10.99 22.13
CA PRO A 298 42.12 11.11 20.78
C PRO A 298 42.68 9.78 20.22
N GLU A 299 43.09 8.86 21.10
CA GLU A 299 43.64 7.54 20.73
C GLU A 299 42.54 6.47 20.49
N MET A 300 41.27 6.88 20.40
CA MET A 300 40.15 5.96 20.22
C MET A 300 40.17 5.29 18.85
N GLU A 301 40.07 3.96 18.86
CA GLU A 301 39.92 3.15 17.65
C GLU A 301 38.45 2.88 17.33
N TYR A 302 38.02 3.26 16.13
CA TYR A 302 36.66 3.02 15.63
C TYR A 302 36.52 1.60 15.06
N GLN A 303 35.65 0.77 15.64
CA GLN A 303 35.50 -0.64 15.26
C GLN A 303 34.10 -1.03 14.77
N THR A 304 34.00 -2.21 14.15
CA THR A 304 32.72 -2.83 13.81
C THR A 304 32.29 -3.73 14.96
N LEU A 305 31.15 -3.44 15.58
CA LEU A 305 30.63 -4.22 16.71
C LEU A 305 29.92 -5.48 16.18
N ASP A 306 30.23 -6.66 16.72
CA ASP A 306 29.41 -7.86 16.48
C ASP A 306 28.38 -8.00 17.62
N TYR A 307 27.12 -7.69 17.32
CA TYR A 307 26.04 -7.82 18.29
C TYR A 307 25.06 -8.91 17.84
N ARG A 308 25.00 -10.01 18.60
CA ARG A 308 24.11 -11.16 18.32
C ARG A 308 24.27 -11.74 16.90
N GLY A 309 25.48 -11.69 16.33
CA GLY A 309 25.78 -12.21 14.99
C GLY A 309 25.51 -11.22 13.86
N GLU A 310 25.11 -9.98 14.19
CA GLU A 310 25.04 -8.87 13.24
C GLU A 310 26.28 -7.98 13.38
N LYS A 311 26.99 -7.76 12.28
CA LYS A 311 28.09 -6.79 12.20
C LYS A 311 27.51 -5.38 12.08
N LEU A 312 27.57 -4.61 13.15
CA LEU A 312 27.18 -3.23 13.21
C LEU A 312 28.39 -2.36 12.87
N GLU A 313 28.43 -1.88 11.63
CA GLU A 313 29.49 -0.99 11.16
C GLU A 313 29.25 0.44 11.64
N ASN A 314 30.33 1.15 11.85
CA ASN A 314 30.32 2.60 11.98
C ASN A 314 29.89 3.24 10.66
N TYR A 315 28.91 4.13 10.70
CA TYR A 315 28.47 4.85 9.50
C TYR A 315 27.98 6.24 9.83
N SER A 316 28.05 7.12 8.82
CA SER A 316 27.23 8.32 8.77
C SER A 316 26.54 8.43 7.41
N SER A 317 25.27 8.83 7.46
CA SER A 317 24.42 8.95 6.28
C SER A 317 23.52 10.16 6.35
N ILE A 318 23.32 10.82 5.20
CA ILE A 318 22.40 11.95 5.09
C ILE A 318 21.39 11.70 3.99
N ASN A 319 20.13 11.58 4.42
CA ASN A 319 18.99 11.38 3.58
C ASN A 319 18.17 12.67 3.42
N ARG A 320 17.41 12.75 2.34
CA ARG A 320 16.59 13.92 1.99
C ARG A 320 15.15 13.49 1.71
N PHE A 321 14.21 13.92 2.55
CA PHE A 321 12.80 13.61 2.42
C PHE A 321 11.91 14.87 2.42
N PRO A 322 10.71 14.87 1.83
CA PRO A 322 9.87 16.07 1.77
C PRO A 322 9.49 16.65 3.15
N PHE A 323 9.22 15.80 4.14
CA PHE A 323 8.84 16.22 5.50
C PHE A 323 10.04 16.48 6.41
N ALA A 324 11.18 15.83 6.12
CA ALA A 324 12.47 16.04 6.74
C ALA A 324 13.52 16.33 5.64
N PRO A 325 13.59 17.57 5.12
CA PRO A 325 14.52 17.95 4.05
C PRO A 325 15.98 17.59 4.32
N ILE A 326 16.37 17.49 5.59
CA ILE A 326 17.62 16.86 6.02
C ILE A 326 17.28 15.84 7.11
N GLN A 327 17.79 14.63 6.93
CA GLN A 327 17.86 13.61 7.97
C GLN A 327 19.29 13.07 7.99
N ALA A 328 20.03 13.29 9.07
CA ALA A 328 21.35 12.72 9.28
C ALA A 328 21.25 11.62 10.33
N GLU A 329 21.92 10.50 10.09
CA GLU A 329 22.03 9.39 11.03
C GLU A 329 23.48 8.94 11.09
N THR A 330 24.00 8.86 12.30
CA THR A 330 25.36 8.46 12.60
C THR A 330 25.36 7.36 13.66
N MET A 331 26.17 6.32 13.44
CA MET A 331 26.44 5.26 14.39
C MET A 331 27.95 5.13 14.58
N GLN A 332 28.39 5.22 15.82
CA GLN A 332 29.79 5.18 16.23
C GLN A 332 29.99 4.16 17.36
N TYR A 333 31.05 3.37 17.23
CA TYR A 333 31.55 2.40 18.17
C TYR A 333 33.05 2.63 18.28
N GLY A 334 33.50 2.98 19.48
CA GLY A 334 34.89 3.30 19.77
C GLY A 334 35.42 2.42 20.88
N ILE A 335 36.68 2.03 20.78
CA ILE A 335 37.40 1.36 21.86
C ILE A 335 38.71 2.08 22.12
N TRP A 336 39.18 2.07 23.36
CA TRP A 336 40.50 2.59 23.72
C TRP A 336 41.04 1.86 24.94
N ASN A 337 42.36 1.92 25.11
CA ASN A 337 43.00 1.37 26.30
C ASN A 337 43.10 2.46 27.36
N SER A 338 42.41 2.24 28.47
CA SER A 338 42.63 3.00 29.70
C SER A 338 43.59 2.22 30.59
N GLY A 339 44.25 2.90 31.54
CA GLY A 339 45.20 2.25 32.48
C GLY A 339 44.62 1.06 33.24
N ASP A 340 43.28 0.99 33.36
CA ASP A 340 42.52 -0.06 34.04
C ASP A 340 41.96 -1.15 33.10
N GLY A 341 42.23 -1.08 31.79
CA GLY A 341 41.77 -2.03 30.78
C GLY A 341 41.18 -1.38 29.53
N THR A 342 40.72 -2.21 28.59
CA THR A 342 40.05 -1.74 27.38
C THR A 342 38.64 -1.24 27.71
N ARG A 343 38.34 -0.03 27.26
CA ARG A 343 37.03 0.63 27.37
C ARG A 343 36.34 0.62 26.01
N GLU A 344 35.01 0.61 26.03
CA GLU A 344 34.18 0.62 24.84
C GLU A 344 33.07 1.67 25.00
N SER A 345 32.79 2.40 23.94
CA SER A 345 31.74 3.41 23.91
C SER A 345 30.95 3.34 22.61
N THR A 346 29.68 3.76 22.67
CA THR A 346 28.76 3.78 21.54
C THR A 346 27.98 5.07 21.51
N LEU A 347 27.89 5.69 20.34
CA LEU A 347 27.02 6.84 20.09
C LEU A 347 26.20 6.63 18.82
N LYS A 348 24.88 6.67 18.99
CA LYS A 348 23.93 6.84 17.89
C LYS A 348 23.37 8.25 17.93
N LEU A 349 23.39 8.93 16.79
CA LEU A 349 22.83 10.25 16.65
C LEU A 349 21.91 10.30 15.43
N GLU A 350 20.67 10.74 15.63
CA GLU A 350 19.74 11.06 14.56
C GLU A 350 19.33 12.53 14.63
N TYR A 351 19.60 13.26 13.55
CA TYR A 351 19.24 14.66 13.39
C TYR A 351 18.22 14.82 12.26
N TYR A 352 17.19 15.62 12.50
CA TYR A 352 16.13 15.91 11.56
C TYR A 352 15.91 17.42 11.45
N ARG A 353 16.02 17.97 10.23
CA ARG A 353 15.52 19.31 9.90
C ARG A 353 14.20 19.17 9.16
N LEU A 354 13.12 19.64 9.77
CA LEU A 354 11.76 19.45 9.28
C LEU A 354 11.29 20.60 8.39
N ALA A 355 10.37 20.30 7.47
CA ALA A 355 9.78 21.31 6.60
C ALA A 355 8.89 22.32 7.35
N SER A 356 8.47 22.00 8.58
CA SER A 356 7.65 22.87 9.41
C SER A 356 7.97 22.69 10.90
N PRO A 357 8.10 23.78 11.69
CA PRO A 357 8.30 23.71 13.14
C PRO A 357 7.20 22.93 13.88
N LYS A 358 5.96 22.94 13.35
CA LYS A 358 4.82 22.23 13.95
C LYS A 358 5.00 20.70 13.98
N LEU A 359 5.94 20.17 13.20
CA LEU A 359 6.25 18.74 13.14
C LEU A 359 7.32 18.32 14.15
N ALA A 360 8.11 19.26 14.70
CA ALA A 360 9.24 18.95 15.57
C ALA A 360 8.81 18.26 16.87
N ALA A 361 7.89 18.88 17.62
CA ALA A 361 7.41 18.30 18.87
C ALA A 361 6.68 16.94 18.66
N PRO A 362 5.80 16.77 17.65
CA PRO A 362 5.26 15.45 17.32
C PRO A 362 6.30 14.39 16.96
N LEU A 363 7.32 14.73 16.15
CA LEU A 363 8.36 13.77 15.75
C LEU A 363 9.26 13.39 16.95
N MET A 364 9.67 14.35 17.77
CA MET A 364 10.43 14.10 19.00
C MET A 364 9.69 13.11 19.91
N ARG A 365 8.37 13.28 20.07
CA ARG A 365 7.52 12.32 20.80
C ARG A 365 7.44 10.94 20.16
N GLU A 366 7.46 10.87 18.85
CA GLU A 366 7.48 9.59 18.13
C GLU A 366 8.82 8.86 18.29
N LEU A 367 9.94 9.59 18.24
CA LEU A 367 11.27 9.05 18.50
C LEU A 367 11.38 8.53 19.93
N GLY A 368 10.89 9.29 20.92
CA GLY A 368 10.85 8.82 22.30
C GLY A 368 9.95 7.61 22.52
N ARG A 369 8.81 7.50 21.83
CA ARG A 369 8.00 6.28 21.84
C ARG A 369 8.73 5.09 21.22
N TYR A 370 9.42 5.31 20.11
CA TYR A 370 10.14 4.25 19.40
C TYR A 370 11.33 3.72 20.19
N TYR A 371 12.17 4.60 20.72
CA TYR A 371 13.38 4.22 21.47
C TYR A 371 13.09 3.83 22.92
N MET A 372 12.14 4.50 23.59
CA MET A 372 11.94 4.37 25.03
C MET A 372 10.54 3.90 25.46
N ASN A 373 9.63 3.62 24.52
CA ASN A 373 8.25 3.21 24.84
C ASN A 373 7.48 4.20 25.76
N TRP A 374 7.61 5.52 25.55
CA TRP A 374 6.94 6.57 26.37
C TRP A 374 5.42 6.38 26.59
N ASN A 375 4.73 5.59 25.77
CA ASN A 375 3.30 5.30 25.89
C ASN A 375 2.96 4.18 26.90
N LYS A 376 3.95 3.44 27.44
CA LYS A 376 3.74 2.33 28.40
C LYS A 376 3.94 2.74 29.87
N GLY A 377 3.64 4.00 30.19
CA GLY A 377 3.68 4.52 31.57
C GLY A 377 4.95 5.30 31.94
N TRP A 378 5.85 5.53 31.00
CA TRP A 378 7.07 6.29 31.23
C TRP A 378 6.93 7.71 30.70
N MET A 379 6.69 8.67 31.61
CA MET A 379 6.75 10.09 31.27
C MET A 379 8.19 10.58 31.39
N PRO A 380 8.80 11.08 30.32
CA PRO A 380 10.14 11.64 30.40
C PRO A 380 10.18 12.87 31.31
N GLN A 381 11.27 13.01 32.07
CA GLN A 381 11.53 14.24 32.80
C GLN A 381 11.97 15.31 31.80
N ARG A 382 11.18 16.38 31.71
CA ARG A 382 11.58 17.55 30.93
C ARG A 382 12.62 18.32 31.72
N VAL A 383 13.74 18.59 31.08
CA VAL A 383 14.83 19.36 31.66
C VAL A 383 14.71 20.79 31.14
N ALA A 384 14.75 21.77 32.03
CA ALA A 384 14.83 23.16 31.63
C ALA A 384 16.19 23.38 30.97
N SER A 385 16.21 23.92 29.75
CA SER A 385 17.43 24.20 29.01
C SER A 385 17.37 25.63 28.51
N GLY A 386 18.48 26.36 28.63
CA GLY A 386 18.66 27.63 27.92
C GLY A 386 18.89 27.45 26.42
N CYS A 387 19.22 26.23 26.01
CA CYS A 387 19.71 25.88 24.67
C CYS A 387 18.60 25.34 23.75
N PHE A 388 17.61 24.67 24.32
CA PHE A 388 16.57 23.94 23.57
C PHE A 388 15.16 24.34 24.00
N ASP A 389 14.25 24.40 23.02
CA ASP A 389 12.83 24.66 23.28
C ASP A 389 12.17 23.56 24.11
N GLU A 390 12.69 22.33 23.98
CA GLU A 390 12.29 21.17 24.78
C GLU A 390 13.45 20.17 24.77
N LEU A 391 13.85 19.75 25.98
CA LEU A 391 14.91 18.78 26.22
C LEU A 391 14.37 17.70 27.15
N VAL A 392 14.67 16.46 26.80
CA VAL A 392 14.38 15.26 27.57
C VAL A 392 15.66 14.46 27.64
N ILE A 393 16.13 14.22 28.85
CA ILE A 393 17.27 13.34 29.11
C ILE A 393 16.77 12.17 29.96
N HIS A 394 17.37 11.01 29.71
CA HIS A 394 17.14 9.83 30.52
C HIS A 394 18.44 9.06 30.68
N ASP A 395 18.80 8.82 31.94
CA ASP A 395 19.98 8.08 32.32
C ASP A 395 19.60 6.92 33.26
N ARG A 396 19.79 5.68 32.77
CA ARG A 396 19.75 4.43 33.57
C ARG A 396 20.75 3.41 33.00
N GLY A 397 22.00 3.82 32.84
CA GLY A 397 23.06 3.00 32.22
C GLY A 397 23.00 2.96 30.68
N LEU A 398 22.04 3.68 30.10
CA LEU A 398 21.95 4.08 28.69
C LEU A 398 21.49 5.53 28.69
N HIS A 399 22.30 6.42 28.13
CA HIS A 399 22.00 7.85 28.09
C HIS A 399 21.19 8.13 26.82
N TYR A 400 19.93 8.51 26.99
CA TYR A 400 19.08 8.97 25.90
C TYR A 400 18.85 10.46 26.02
N LEU A 401 19.05 11.17 24.92
CA LEU A 401 18.76 12.59 24.81
C LEU A 401 17.83 12.81 23.64
N PHE A 402 16.75 13.55 23.88
CA PHE A 402 15.86 14.05 22.85
C PHE A 402 15.76 15.56 23.01
N ALA A 403 16.07 16.29 21.95
CA ALA A 403 16.02 17.74 21.95
C ALA A 403 15.30 18.25 20.72
N ARG A 404 14.67 19.43 20.84
CA ARG A 404 14.21 20.20 19.68
C ARG A 404 14.53 21.68 19.85
N LYS A 405 14.81 22.31 18.70
CA LYS A 405 15.03 23.75 18.56
C LYS A 405 14.42 24.17 17.22
N ASP A 406 13.46 25.08 17.22
CA ASP A 406 12.72 25.51 16.03
C ASP A 406 12.06 24.33 15.28
N ASN A 407 12.52 24.04 14.05
CA ASN A 407 12.09 22.93 13.20
C ASN A 407 13.07 21.75 13.22
N GLN A 408 14.01 21.74 14.15
CA GLN A 408 15.06 20.73 14.27
C GLN A 408 14.74 19.77 15.42
N VAL A 409 15.06 18.49 15.23
CA VAL A 409 14.93 17.45 16.25
C VAL A 409 16.22 16.64 16.28
N LEU A 410 16.74 16.43 17.48
CA LEU A 410 17.91 15.62 17.76
C LEU A 410 17.53 14.46 18.67
N MET A 411 17.98 13.26 18.35
CA MET A 411 17.95 12.10 19.21
C MET A 411 19.37 11.56 19.32
N ALA A 412 19.87 11.42 20.54
CA ALA A 412 21.11 10.75 20.82
C ALA A 412 20.86 9.56 21.75
N TYR A 413 21.57 8.47 21.48
CA TYR A 413 21.69 7.31 22.33
C TYR A 413 23.18 7.08 22.56
N TYR A 414 23.58 7.00 23.81
CA TYR A 414 24.97 6.93 24.19
C TYR A 414 25.19 5.92 25.32
N ILE A 415 26.31 5.19 25.20
CA ILE A 415 26.87 4.32 26.22
C ILE A 415 28.34 4.69 26.32
N GLY A 416 28.77 5.17 27.48
CA GLY A 416 30.18 5.46 27.75
C GLY A 416 30.34 6.02 29.16
N GLU A 417 31.47 6.64 29.44
CA GLU A 417 31.82 7.10 30.79
C GLU A 417 31.40 8.56 31.05
N GLU A 418 31.20 9.36 29.99
CA GLU A 418 30.87 10.78 30.09
C GLU A 418 29.37 11.03 30.26
N ASN A 419 28.99 12.25 30.65
CA ASN A 419 27.59 12.64 30.76
C ASN A 419 27.18 13.51 29.56
N LEU A 420 26.23 13.04 28.75
CA LEU A 420 25.69 13.81 27.62
C LEU A 420 25.14 15.19 28.02
N GLU A 421 24.73 15.38 29.28
CA GLU A 421 24.25 16.68 29.79
C GLU A 421 25.35 17.75 29.78
N ASP A 422 26.61 17.36 29.97
CA ASP A 422 27.73 18.30 30.00
C ASP A 422 28.10 18.81 28.59
N HIS A 423 27.68 18.07 27.55
CA HIS A 423 27.89 18.40 26.14
C HIS A 423 26.68 19.09 25.49
N LEU A 424 25.67 19.53 26.27
CA LEU A 424 24.51 20.26 25.73
C LEU A 424 24.89 21.53 24.94
N PRO A 425 25.88 22.35 25.36
CA PRO A 425 26.31 23.51 24.58
C PRO A 425 26.90 23.13 23.22
N GLU A 426 27.69 22.06 23.16
CA GLU A 426 28.29 21.58 21.90
C GLU A 426 27.21 21.06 20.93
N LEU A 427 26.20 20.36 21.47
CA LEU A 427 25.05 19.88 20.69
C LEU A 427 24.19 21.03 20.17
N GLU A 428 24.04 22.11 20.96
CA GLU A 428 23.35 23.31 20.52
C GLU A 428 24.11 24.01 19.39
N GLU A 429 25.41 24.26 19.58
CA GLU A 429 26.27 24.88 18.59
C GLU A 429 26.23 24.09 17.27
N MET A 430 26.34 22.77 17.36
CA MET A 430 26.17 21.86 16.22
C MET A 430 24.82 22.09 15.53
N MET A 431 23.71 22.10 16.26
CA MET A 431 22.38 22.31 15.66
C MET A 431 22.22 23.70 15.03
N ASP A 432 22.85 24.74 15.57
CA ASP A 432 22.83 26.08 15.00
C ASP A 432 23.62 26.11 13.68
N MET A 433 24.83 25.54 13.65
CA MET A 433 25.65 25.42 12.44
C MET A 433 24.94 24.61 11.32
N LEU A 434 24.28 23.50 11.69
CA LEU A 434 23.53 22.65 10.75
C LEU A 434 22.30 23.37 10.14
N SER A 435 21.75 24.33 10.89
CA SER A 435 20.64 25.17 10.43
C SER A 435 21.08 26.23 9.42
N GLY A 436 22.39 26.54 9.38
CA GLY A 436 22.97 27.60 8.55
C GLY A 436 22.63 29.00 9.06
N LYS A 437 22.39 29.15 10.37
CA LYS A 437 22.25 30.42 11.06
C LYS A 437 23.59 30.91 11.58
#